data_AF-A0A126Q1P4-F1
#
_entry.id   AF-A0A126Q1P4-F1
#
_cell.length_a   1.000
_cell.length_b   1.000
_cell.length_c   1.000
_cell.angle_alpha   90.00
_cell.angle_beta   90.00
_cell.angle_gamma   90.00
#
_symmetry.space_group_name_H-M   'P 1'
#
loop_
_entity.id
_entity.type
_entity.pdbx_description
1 polymer ?
#
loop_
_entity_poly.entity_id
_entity_poly.type
_entity_poly.pdbx_seq_one_letter_code
_entity_poly.pdbx_strand_id
1 'polypeptide(L)'
;MRLHELHVNNFRKLKNCCIKFRDTTFLIGPNNAGKSSVFAALNHLHKNSNLDREDFSKEYNEEEESYSYESEVEVIAEYQNVPAEANNWLGFKGRIITSTEHLEGETGNSIIYKKVWSLTESKPKIFMKEHPRTRSPRYAECRKVSDLVGEDYSEDFLKEYFGENNYEKTLAVAA
;
A
#
# COMPACT_ATOMS: atom_id res chain seq x y z
N MET A 1 -0.23 -14.20 7.82
CA MET A 1 0.60 -13.34 6.95
C MET A 1 1.99 -13.17 7.54
N ARG A 2 3.01 -13.11 6.70
CA ARG A 2 4.41 -12.84 7.08
C ARG A 2 5.03 -11.83 6.12
N LEU A 3 6.04 -11.08 6.59
CA LEU A 3 6.84 -10.21 5.73
C LEU A 3 7.68 -11.08 4.79
N HIS A 4 7.59 -10.84 3.48
CA HIS A 4 8.38 -11.53 2.46
C HIS A 4 9.49 -10.65 1.90
N GLU A 5 9.20 -9.39 1.63
CA GLU A 5 10.16 -8.45 1.05
C GLU A 5 9.89 -7.03 1.56
N LEU A 6 10.95 -6.26 1.74
CA LEU A 6 10.90 -4.83 2.08
C LEU A 6 11.82 -4.06 1.14
N HIS A 7 11.26 -3.08 0.43
CA HIS A 7 12.02 -2.09 -0.33
C HIS A 7 11.94 -0.75 0.39
N VAL A 8 13.08 -0.11 0.56
CA VAL A 8 13.23 1.17 1.25
C VAL A 8 14.02 2.12 0.38
N ASN A 9 13.42 3.25 0.05
CA ASN A 9 14.06 4.34 -0.68
C ASN A 9 14.14 5.59 0.20
N ASN A 10 15.31 6.21 0.19
CA ASN A 10 15.60 7.49 0.83
C ASN A 10 15.35 7.56 2.35
N PHE A 11 15.39 6.46 3.10
CA PHE A 11 15.25 6.46 4.57
C PHE A 11 16.59 6.41 5.31
N ARG A 12 16.99 7.49 5.98
CA ARG A 12 18.27 7.64 6.70
C ARG A 12 19.49 7.33 5.83
N LYS A 13 20.03 6.11 5.93
CA LYS A 13 21.16 5.63 5.11
C LYS A 13 20.73 4.68 3.99
N LEU A 14 19.46 4.26 4.00
CA LEU A 14 18.87 3.34 3.04
C LEU A 14 18.37 4.16 1.85
N LYS A 15 19.28 4.52 0.94
CA LYS A 15 18.97 5.29 -0.28
C LYS A 15 18.14 4.47 -1.27
N ASN A 16 18.52 3.21 -1.48
CA ASN A 16 17.76 2.22 -2.24
C ASN A 16 18.17 0.84 -1.74
N CYS A 17 17.31 0.20 -0.95
CA CYS A 17 17.60 -1.05 -0.28
C CYS A 17 16.43 -2.02 -0.46
N CYS A 18 16.71 -3.23 -0.92
CA CYS A 18 15.76 -4.33 -0.99
C CYS A 18 16.22 -5.47 -0.08
N ILE A 19 15.31 -5.99 0.74
CA ILE A 19 15.57 -7.05 1.73
C ILE A 19 14.51 -8.12 1.57
N LYS A 20 14.94 -9.33 1.22
CA LYS A 20 14.10 -10.53 1.23
C LYS A 20 14.16 -11.19 2.60
N PHE A 21 13.00 -11.49 3.15
CA PHE A 21 12.82 -12.19 4.41
C PHE A 21 12.53 -13.67 4.14
N ARG A 22 13.15 -14.51 4.95
CA ARG A 22 12.91 -15.96 5.07
C ARG A 22 12.61 -16.28 6.54
N ASP A 23 12.39 -17.56 6.84
CA ASP A 23 12.03 -18.04 8.19
C ASP A 23 12.94 -17.50 9.30
N THR A 24 14.24 -17.40 9.00
CA THR A 24 15.20 -16.69 9.85
C THR A 24 16.10 -15.83 8.98
N THR A 25 16.10 -14.53 9.25
CA THR A 25 16.87 -13.54 8.48
C THR A 25 17.83 -12.80 9.41
N PHE A 26 19.13 -12.87 9.10
CA PHE A 26 20.16 -12.17 9.87
C PHE A 26 20.65 -10.94 9.10
N LEU A 27 20.53 -9.75 9.71
CA LEU A 27 21.13 -8.53 9.19
C LEU A 27 22.52 -8.37 9.82
N ILE A 28 23.57 -8.68 9.06
CA ILE A 28 24.96 -8.62 9.51
C ILE A 28 25.70 -7.53 8.72
N GLY A 29 26.53 -6.77 9.42
CA GLY A 29 27.37 -5.73 8.82
C GLY A 29 28.02 -4.84 9.88
N PRO A 30 28.92 -3.94 9.47
CA PRO A 30 29.58 -3.01 10.39
C PRO A 30 28.61 -2.17 11.21
N ASN A 31 29.09 -1.61 12.33
CA ASN A 31 28.33 -0.60 13.07
C ASN A 31 27.97 0.56 12.13
N ASN A 32 26.75 1.08 12.31
CA ASN A 32 26.23 2.19 11.50
C ASN A 32 26.03 1.87 9.99
N ALA A 33 25.97 0.59 9.60
CA ALA A 33 25.67 0.15 8.23
C ALA A 33 24.18 0.24 7.83
N GLY A 34 23.32 0.82 8.67
CA GLY A 34 21.89 0.96 8.39
C GLY A 34 21.00 -0.20 8.87
N LYS A 35 21.55 -1.20 9.58
CA LYS A 35 20.78 -2.34 10.13
C LYS A 35 19.57 -1.89 10.97
N SER A 36 19.78 -0.98 11.94
CA SER A 36 18.70 -0.44 12.76
C SER A 36 17.71 0.43 11.97
N SER A 37 18.15 1.03 10.86
CA SER A 37 17.28 1.81 9.97
C SER A 37 16.25 0.92 9.27
N VAL A 38 16.60 -0.33 8.95
CA VAL A 38 15.64 -1.29 8.39
C VAL A 38 14.45 -1.51 9.33
N PHE A 39 14.75 -1.78 10.61
CA PHE A 39 13.71 -1.98 11.62
C PHE A 39 12.90 -0.70 11.89
N ALA A 40 13.55 0.47 11.87
CA ALA A 40 12.86 1.74 12.02
C ALA A 40 11.90 2.01 10.85
N ALA A 41 12.33 1.81 9.60
CA ALA A 41 11.48 1.93 8.42
C ALA A 41 10.26 1.00 8.49
N LEU A 42 10.49 -0.26 8.89
CA LEU A 42 9.40 -1.23 9.09
C LEU A 42 8.42 -0.79 10.19
N ASN A 43 8.92 -0.25 11.30
CA ASN A 43 8.09 0.28 12.39
C ASN A 43 7.21 1.45 11.93
N HIS A 44 7.77 2.39 11.15
CA HIS A 44 6.99 3.48 10.57
C HIS A 44 5.99 3.01 9.51
N LEU A 45 6.33 1.97 8.75
CA LEU A 45 5.39 1.35 7.81
C LEU A 45 4.13 0.86 8.53
N HIS A 46 4.27 0.17 9.66
CA HIS A 46 3.15 -0.40 10.43
C HIS A 46 2.38 0.62 11.28
N LYS A 47 3.00 1.76 11.63
CA LYS A 47 2.35 2.80 12.45
C LYS A 47 1.69 3.86 11.59
N ASN A 48 0.62 4.46 12.12
CA ASN A 48 0.06 5.68 11.54
C ASN A 48 0.84 6.92 12.03
N SER A 49 2.13 6.99 11.70
CA SER A 49 3.05 8.05 12.13
C SER A 49 3.70 8.74 10.95
N ASN A 50 4.00 10.02 11.11
CA ASN A 50 4.94 10.73 10.23
C ASN A 50 6.38 10.34 10.54
N LEU A 51 7.26 10.74 9.63
CA LEU A 51 8.70 10.70 9.81
C LEU A 51 9.19 12.04 10.34
N ASP A 52 10.27 12.00 11.11
CA ASP A 52 11.02 13.21 11.43
C ASP A 52 11.90 13.59 10.23
N ARG A 53 12.29 14.87 10.11
CA ARG A 53 13.17 15.31 9.02
C ARG A 53 14.47 14.51 8.94
N GLU A 54 14.99 14.05 10.09
CA GLU A 54 16.21 13.24 10.20
C GLU A 54 16.06 11.80 9.69
N ASP A 55 14.83 11.34 9.47
CA ASP A 55 14.57 10.05 8.85
C ASP A 55 14.69 10.10 7.31
N PHE A 56 14.66 11.29 6.73
CA PHE A 56 14.93 11.48 5.31
C PHE A 56 16.43 11.39 5.07
N SER A 57 16.81 10.68 4.02
CA SER A 57 18.20 10.59 3.64
C SER A 57 18.75 11.97 3.34
N LYS A 58 20.01 12.18 3.70
CA LYS A 58 20.65 13.48 3.58
C LYS A 58 22.10 13.36 3.17
N GLU A 59 22.58 14.39 2.51
CA GLU A 59 23.96 14.51 2.07
C GLU A 59 24.51 15.85 2.56
N TYR A 60 25.77 15.83 2.96
CA TYR A 60 26.44 17.06 3.39
C TYR A 60 26.98 17.77 2.15
N ASN A 61 26.66 19.05 2.03
CA ASN A 61 27.18 19.94 1.01
C ASN A 61 28.31 20.78 1.64
N GLU A 62 29.54 20.54 1.21
CA GLU A 62 30.73 21.25 1.71
C GLU A 62 30.73 22.73 1.32
N GLU A 63 30.19 23.09 0.14
CA GLU A 63 30.20 24.48 -0.35
C GLU A 63 29.25 25.37 0.46
N GLU A 64 28.11 24.83 0.87
CA GLU A 64 27.10 25.54 1.66
C GLU A 64 27.24 25.30 3.17
N GLU A 65 28.21 24.49 3.58
CA GLU A 65 28.37 23.95 4.94
C GLU A 65 27.05 23.42 5.54
N SER A 66 26.20 22.81 4.71
CA SER A 66 24.81 22.47 5.05
C SER A 66 24.44 21.03 4.67
N TYR A 67 23.26 20.57 5.08
CA TYR A 67 22.71 19.27 4.66
C TYR A 67 21.56 19.45 3.68
N SER A 68 21.63 18.78 2.54
CA SER A 68 20.50 18.58 1.63
C SER A 68 19.74 17.30 2.02
N TYR A 69 18.42 17.34 1.96
CA TYR A 69 17.55 16.22 2.33
C TYR A 69 16.76 15.77 1.12
N GLU A 70 16.55 14.47 1.00
CA GLU A 70 15.56 13.92 0.07
C GLU A 70 14.17 14.42 0.44
N SER A 71 13.36 14.78 -0.56
CA SER A 71 12.01 15.31 -0.33
C SER A 71 11.01 14.22 0.05
N GLU A 72 11.26 12.98 -0.36
CA GLU A 72 10.37 11.84 -0.17
C GLU A 72 11.11 10.60 0.33
N VAL A 73 10.42 9.84 1.19
CA VAL A 73 10.78 8.49 1.62
C VAL A 73 9.70 7.54 1.13
N GLU A 74 10.09 6.43 0.53
CA GLU A 74 9.18 5.37 0.12
C GLU A 74 9.56 4.05 0.79
N VAL A 75 8.57 3.38 1.38
CA VAL A 75 8.72 2.03 1.93
C VAL A 75 7.63 1.14 1.37
N ILE A 76 8.02 0.04 0.76
CA ILE A 76 7.15 -0.97 0.15
C ILE A 76 7.40 -2.31 0.84
N ALA A 77 6.34 -2.99 1.25
CA ALA A 77 6.43 -4.35 1.79
C ALA A 77 5.48 -5.30 1.05
N GLU A 78 6.00 -6.49 0.72
CA GLU A 78 5.19 -7.63 0.35
C GLU A 78 4.93 -8.50 1.59
N TYR A 79 3.66 -8.80 1.83
CA TYR A 79 3.26 -9.78 2.83
C TYR A 79 2.67 -10.99 2.13
N GLN A 80 3.16 -12.18 2.47
CA GLN A 80 2.69 -13.46 1.95
C GLN A 80 1.91 -14.24 2.99
N ASN A 81 1.33 -15.36 2.56
CA ASN A 81 0.50 -16.24 3.36
C ASN A 81 -0.70 -15.48 3.96
N VAL A 82 -1.37 -14.73 3.10
CA VAL A 82 -2.62 -14.03 3.42
C VAL A 82 -3.75 -15.06 3.39
N PRO A 83 -4.60 -15.16 4.43
CA PRO A 83 -5.64 -16.19 4.47
C PRO A 83 -6.66 -16.03 3.34
N ALA A 84 -7.30 -17.12 2.92
CA ALA A 84 -8.26 -17.09 1.81
C ALA A 84 -9.48 -16.21 2.13
N GLU A 85 -9.91 -16.20 3.39
CA GLU A 85 -11.02 -15.37 3.89
C GLU A 85 -10.78 -13.88 3.73
N ALA A 86 -9.50 -13.44 3.62
CA ALA A 86 -9.15 -12.04 3.45
C ALA A 86 -9.69 -11.42 2.14
N ASN A 87 -10.07 -12.25 1.16
CA ASN A 87 -10.75 -11.78 -0.06
C ASN A 87 -12.05 -11.03 0.24
N ASN A 88 -12.66 -11.29 1.40
CA ASN A 88 -13.88 -10.64 1.84
C ASN A 88 -13.63 -9.50 2.84
N TRP A 89 -12.38 -9.26 3.26
CA TRP A 89 -12.07 -8.18 4.20
C TRP A 89 -12.12 -6.82 3.51
N LEU A 90 -12.63 -5.83 4.24
CA LEU A 90 -12.58 -4.44 3.82
C LEU A 90 -11.13 -4.02 3.63
N GLY A 91 -10.82 -3.38 2.50
CA GLY A 91 -9.46 -2.97 2.16
C GLY A 91 -8.63 -4.02 1.44
N PHE A 92 -9.00 -5.31 1.47
CA PHE A 92 -8.26 -6.40 0.80
C PHE A 92 -8.93 -6.90 -0.49
N LYS A 93 -10.26 -6.79 -0.60
CA LYS A 93 -11.00 -7.22 -1.79
C LYS A 93 -10.45 -6.54 -3.05
N GLY A 94 -9.96 -7.35 -4.00
CA GLY A 94 -9.33 -6.89 -5.24
C GLY A 94 -7.83 -6.53 -5.15
N ARG A 95 -7.22 -6.66 -3.97
CA ARG A 95 -5.80 -6.37 -3.68
C ARG A 95 -4.97 -7.58 -3.28
N ILE A 96 -5.61 -8.74 -3.15
CA ILE A 96 -4.91 -10.01 -2.96
C ILE A 96 -4.40 -10.47 -4.32
N ILE A 97 -3.11 -10.75 -4.39
CA ILE A 97 -2.40 -11.15 -5.60
C ILE A 97 -1.83 -12.56 -5.37
N THR A 98 -1.85 -13.40 -6.39
CA THR A 98 -1.17 -14.70 -6.35
C THR A 98 0.34 -14.49 -6.46
N SER A 99 1.09 -14.94 -5.47
CA SER A 99 2.55 -14.96 -5.50
C SER A 99 3.08 -16.29 -6.03
N THR A 100 4.08 -16.23 -6.91
CA THR A 100 4.76 -17.43 -7.44
C THR A 100 5.82 -17.96 -6.47
N GLU A 101 6.34 -17.12 -5.56
CA GLU A 101 7.37 -17.47 -4.56
C GLU A 101 6.74 -17.65 -3.16
N HIS A 102 5.97 -18.71 -2.95
CA HIS A 102 5.39 -19.10 -1.65
C HIS A 102 6.02 -20.39 -1.09
N LEU A 103 6.00 -20.55 0.23
CA LEU A 103 6.44 -21.78 0.90
C LEU A 103 5.38 -22.88 0.81
N GLU A 104 5.80 -24.13 0.96
CA GLU A 104 4.89 -25.27 1.03
C GLU A 104 3.89 -25.09 2.18
N GLY A 105 2.60 -25.30 1.91
CA GLY A 105 1.52 -25.12 2.87
C GLY A 105 1.02 -23.67 3.03
N GLU A 106 1.61 -22.69 2.35
CA GLU A 106 1.07 -21.33 2.31
C GLU A 106 -0.06 -21.18 1.28
N THR A 107 -0.92 -20.19 1.49
CA THR A 107 -2.08 -19.95 0.62
C THR A 107 -1.73 -19.48 -0.79
N GLY A 108 -0.48 -19.08 -1.03
CA GLY A 108 -0.05 -18.42 -2.28
C GLY A 108 -0.57 -16.99 -2.44
N ASN A 109 -1.37 -16.50 -1.50
CA ASN A 109 -1.90 -15.14 -1.52
C ASN A 109 -0.91 -14.16 -0.90
N SER A 110 -0.73 -13.02 -1.56
CA SER A 110 0.07 -11.91 -1.07
C SER A 110 -0.66 -10.57 -1.19
N ILE A 111 -0.17 -9.57 -0.46
CA ILE A 111 -0.51 -8.16 -0.64
C ILE A 111 0.79 -7.35 -0.75
N ILE A 112 0.73 -6.24 -1.48
CA ILE A 112 1.82 -5.27 -1.54
C ILE A 112 1.31 -3.95 -0.96
N TYR A 113 1.92 -3.53 0.14
CA TYR A 113 1.59 -2.32 0.89
C TYR A 113 2.72 -1.31 0.77
N LYS A 114 2.39 -0.08 0.43
CA LYS A 114 3.35 1.00 0.24
C LYS A 114 2.95 2.24 1.03
N LYS A 115 3.92 2.87 1.66
CA LYS A 115 3.76 4.16 2.31
C LYS A 115 4.83 5.14 1.80
N VAL A 116 4.39 6.34 1.44
CA VAL A 116 5.24 7.44 0.98
C VAL A 116 5.06 8.61 1.93
N TRP A 117 6.16 9.12 2.46
CA TRP A 117 6.20 10.34 3.27
C TRP A 117 6.88 11.44 2.47
N SER A 118 6.37 12.66 2.58
CA SER A 118 6.96 13.86 1.98
C SER A 118 7.28 14.87 3.08
N LEU A 119 8.39 15.59 2.96
CA LEU A 119 8.73 16.71 3.85
C LEU A 119 7.71 17.85 3.81
N THR A 120 6.95 17.97 2.71
CA THR A 120 5.97 19.04 2.51
C THR A 120 4.55 18.64 2.92
N GLU A 121 4.32 17.37 3.25
CA GLU A 121 2.99 16.85 3.58
C GLU A 121 2.91 16.41 5.04
N SER A 122 1.78 16.70 5.70
CA SER A 122 1.57 16.39 7.11
C SER A 122 1.09 14.96 7.36
N LYS A 123 0.84 14.17 6.32
CA LYS A 123 0.39 12.78 6.41
C LYS A 123 1.03 11.95 5.29
N PRO A 124 1.36 10.68 5.53
CA PRO A 124 1.84 9.82 4.47
C PRO A 124 0.71 9.46 3.50
N LYS A 125 1.08 9.28 2.23
CA LYS A 125 0.24 8.61 1.23
C LYS A 125 0.41 7.10 1.38
N ILE A 126 -0.71 6.39 1.39
CA ILE A 126 -0.76 4.94 1.57
C ILE A 126 -1.33 4.31 0.30
N PHE A 127 -0.70 3.25 -0.16
CA PHE A 127 -1.08 2.53 -1.38
C PHE A 127 -1.11 1.03 -1.11
N MET A 128 -2.02 0.35 -1.83
CA MET A 128 -2.01 -1.10 -1.96
C MET A 128 -2.10 -1.45 -3.42
N LYS A 129 -1.30 -2.42 -3.86
CA LYS A 129 -1.37 -2.89 -5.24
C LYS A 129 -2.69 -3.63 -5.46
N GLU A 130 -3.37 -3.32 -6.56
CA GLU A 130 -4.63 -3.95 -6.94
C GLU A 130 -4.62 -4.38 -8.40
N HIS A 131 -5.49 -5.33 -8.73
CA HIS A 131 -5.74 -5.69 -10.12
C HIS A 131 -6.39 -4.52 -10.86
N PRO A 132 -6.04 -4.29 -12.15
CA PRO A 132 -6.75 -3.32 -12.96
C PRO A 132 -8.25 -3.59 -12.92
N ARG A 133 -9.02 -2.57 -12.53
CA ARG A 133 -10.48 -2.65 -12.50
C ARG A 133 -11.01 -1.93 -13.72
N THR A 134 -11.59 -2.68 -14.63
CA THR A 134 -12.34 -2.12 -15.76
C THR A 134 -13.82 -2.13 -15.43
N ARG A 135 -14.49 -1.03 -15.73
CA ARG A 135 -15.95 -0.98 -15.67
C ARG A 135 -16.52 -2.02 -16.64
N SER A 136 -17.49 -2.81 -16.18
CA SER A 136 -18.19 -3.74 -17.05
C SER A 136 -18.88 -2.98 -18.20
N PRO A 137 -18.75 -3.43 -19.47
CA PRO A 137 -19.43 -2.80 -20.60
C PRO A 137 -20.94 -2.70 -20.41
N ARG A 138 -21.56 -3.67 -19.72
CA ARG A 138 -23.00 -3.68 -19.39
C ARG A 138 -23.45 -2.42 -18.65
N TYR A 139 -22.56 -1.82 -17.87
CA TYR A 139 -22.88 -0.62 -17.11
C TYR A 139 -22.18 0.62 -17.65
N ALA A 140 -21.53 0.59 -18.81
CA ALA A 140 -20.69 1.70 -19.29
C ALA A 140 -21.45 3.04 -19.37
N GLU A 141 -22.72 3.00 -19.78
CA GLU A 141 -23.59 4.17 -19.95
C GLU A 141 -24.35 4.57 -18.69
N CYS A 142 -24.32 3.78 -17.61
CA CYS A 142 -25.01 4.14 -16.37
C CYS A 142 -24.36 5.38 -15.74
N ARG A 143 -25.14 6.39 -15.38
CA ARG A 143 -24.65 7.65 -14.81
C ARG A 143 -25.14 7.88 -13.39
N LYS A 144 -26.28 7.33 -13.02
CA LYS A 144 -26.89 7.43 -11.68
C LYS A 144 -27.29 6.05 -11.17
N VAL A 145 -27.58 5.94 -9.87
CA VAL A 145 -27.92 4.67 -9.21
C VAL A 145 -29.14 4.01 -9.89
N SER A 146 -30.16 4.77 -10.26
CA SER A 146 -31.34 4.25 -10.96
C SER A 146 -31.05 3.65 -12.35
N ASP A 147 -29.94 4.03 -13.00
CA ASP A 147 -29.53 3.43 -14.28
C ASP A 147 -29.00 1.99 -14.11
N LEU A 148 -28.76 1.53 -12.87
CA LEU A 148 -28.31 0.17 -12.58
C LEU A 148 -29.47 -0.84 -12.54
N VAL A 149 -30.73 -0.38 -12.57
CA VAL A 149 -31.90 -1.26 -12.60
C VAL A 149 -31.87 -2.11 -13.88
N GLY A 150 -31.98 -3.42 -13.72
CA GLY A 150 -31.92 -4.37 -14.82
C GLY A 150 -31.91 -5.81 -14.34
N GLU A 151 -31.27 -6.70 -15.11
CA GLU A 151 -31.22 -8.14 -14.78
C GLU A 151 -30.48 -8.42 -13.47
N ASP A 152 -29.48 -7.60 -13.12
CA ASP A 152 -28.62 -7.87 -11.97
C ASP A 152 -29.11 -7.20 -10.67
N TYR A 153 -29.90 -6.13 -10.78
CA TYR A 153 -30.36 -5.34 -9.63
C TYR A 153 -31.81 -4.86 -9.80
N SER A 154 -32.62 -5.09 -8.77
CA SER A 154 -33.95 -4.49 -8.66
C SER A 154 -33.89 -3.07 -8.08
N GLU A 155 -34.92 -2.27 -8.37
CA GLU A 155 -35.08 -0.95 -7.77
C GLU A 155 -35.14 -1.01 -6.22
N ASP A 156 -35.88 -1.98 -5.67
CA ASP A 156 -36.00 -2.16 -4.22
C ASP A 156 -34.65 -2.41 -3.56
N PHE A 157 -33.82 -3.29 -4.14
CA PHE A 157 -32.48 -3.56 -3.64
C PHE A 157 -31.60 -2.30 -3.66
N LEU A 158 -31.65 -1.52 -4.74
CA LEU A 158 -30.82 -0.32 -4.87
C LEU A 158 -31.24 0.77 -3.88
N LYS A 159 -32.55 0.96 -3.66
CA LYS A 159 -33.07 1.89 -2.65
C LYS A 159 -32.72 1.46 -1.24
N GLU A 160 -32.74 0.16 -0.94
CA GLU A 160 -32.31 -0.37 0.36
C GLU A 160 -30.80 -0.17 0.57
N TYR A 161 -29.98 -0.53 -0.43
CA TYR A 161 -28.52 -0.53 -0.30
C TYR A 161 -27.91 0.88 -0.30
N PHE A 162 -28.36 1.76 -1.19
CA PHE A 162 -27.86 3.14 -1.28
C PHE A 162 -28.66 4.14 -0.43
N GLY A 163 -29.86 3.77 0.02
CA GLY A 163 -30.83 4.67 0.61
C GLY A 163 -31.64 5.41 -0.45
N GLU A 164 -32.94 5.57 -0.22
CA GLU A 164 -33.91 6.16 -1.17
C GLU A 164 -33.50 7.57 -1.63
N ASN A 165 -32.93 8.38 -0.73
CA ASN A 165 -32.42 9.72 -1.02
C ASN A 165 -31.24 9.75 -2.02
N ASN A 166 -30.54 8.62 -2.23
CA ASN A 166 -29.41 8.51 -3.14
C ASN A 166 -29.75 7.83 -4.47
N TYR A 167 -31.01 7.42 -4.70
CA TYR A 167 -31.41 6.65 -5.88
C TYR A 167 -31.18 7.40 -7.21
N GLU A 168 -31.30 8.72 -7.21
CA GLU A 168 -31.02 9.57 -8.37
C GLU A 168 -29.61 10.18 -8.36
N LYS A 169 -28.75 9.77 -7.42
CA LYS A 169 -27.41 10.33 -7.27
C LYS A 169 -26.48 9.79 -8.36
N THR A 170 -25.66 10.67 -8.91
CA THR A 170 -24.64 10.32 -9.90
C THR A 170 -23.64 9.31 -9.33
N LEU A 171 -23.36 8.26 -10.09
CA LEU A 171 -22.27 7.33 -9.83
C LEU A 171 -20.96 8.08 -10.06
N ALA A 172 -20.15 8.25 -9.02
CA ALA A 172 -18.81 8.79 -9.18
C ALA A 172 -17.97 7.81 -10.02
N VAL A 173 -17.33 8.31 -11.07
CA VAL A 173 -16.26 7.55 -11.73
C VAL A 173 -15.16 7.39 -10.68
N ALA A 174 -14.86 6.14 -10.30
CA ALA A 174 -13.66 5.88 -9.52
C ALA A 174 -12.48 6.32 -10.38
N ALA A 175 -11.80 7.39 -9.95
CA ALA A 175 -10.57 7.88 -10.57
C ALA A 175 -9.44 6.86 -10.42
#